data_AF-A0A7S3JFU8-F1
#
_entry.id   AF-A0A7S3JFU8-F1
#
_cell.length_a   1.000
_cell.length_b   1.000
_cell.length_c   1.000
_cell.angle_alpha   90.00
_cell.angle_beta   90.00
_cell.angle_gamma   90.00
#
_symmetry.space_group_name_H-M   'P 1'
#
loop_
_entity.id
_entity.type
_entity.pdbx_description
1 polymer ?
#
loop_
_entity_poly.entity_id
_entity_poly.type
_entity_poly.pdbx_seq_one_letter_code
_entity_poly.pdbx_strand_id
1 'polypeptide(L)'
;MQFKPSIVVPDIEDSVPPAEKQNARKLINSKLIELRKTLPQTTYIFPRPNDLETGWYHDDINEVVCEKTKNKINGFCVPKVNSKEDMKEIDASISWLETKLRLNNGTYKVIAQIETTEAFAKIDEIFEAGKSRLVAGAFGADDFLTDFGIERKY
;
A
#
# COMPACT_ATOMS: atom_id res chain seq x y z
N MET A 1 22.60 6.48 17.66
CA MET A 1 22.38 5.76 16.39
C MET A 1 21.37 6.56 15.58
N GLN A 2 21.67 6.87 14.31
CA GLN A 2 20.68 7.44 13.40
C GLN A 2 19.77 6.30 12.91
N PHE A 3 18.45 6.45 13.05
CA PHE A 3 17.46 5.47 12.59
C PHE A 3 17.58 5.29 11.07
N LYS A 4 17.68 4.04 10.60
CA LYS A 4 17.84 3.68 9.18
C LYS A 4 16.85 2.56 8.84
N PRO A 5 15.62 2.88 8.46
CA PRO A 5 14.62 1.87 8.15
C PRO A 5 14.91 1.23 6.79
N SER A 6 14.60 -0.07 6.65
CA SER A 6 14.60 -0.75 5.35
C SER A 6 13.38 -0.36 4.51
N ILE A 7 12.24 -0.12 5.16
CA ILE A 7 10.98 0.25 4.51
C ILE A 7 10.34 1.39 5.30
N VAL A 8 9.79 2.38 4.58
CA VAL A 8 8.93 3.42 5.12
C VAL A 8 7.56 3.30 4.47
N VAL A 9 6.50 3.31 5.30
CA VAL A 9 5.11 3.18 4.86
C VAL A 9 4.37 4.46 5.25
N PRO A 10 4.33 5.50 4.39
CA PRO A 10 3.48 6.66 4.62
C PRO A 10 2.00 6.23 4.62
N ASP A 11 1.30 6.45 5.73
CA ASP A 11 -0.04 5.91 5.92
C ASP A 11 -1.15 6.92 5.56
N ILE A 12 -2.19 6.43 4.89
CA ILE A 12 -3.44 7.16 4.59
C ILE A 12 -4.65 6.39 5.14
N GLU A 13 -4.47 5.19 5.68
CA GLU A 13 -5.54 4.31 6.18
C GLU A 13 -5.84 4.62 7.66
N ASP A 14 -5.69 3.66 8.57
CA ASP A 14 -6.29 3.72 9.91
C ASP A 14 -5.71 4.82 10.82
N SER A 15 -4.47 5.27 10.57
CA SER A 15 -3.90 6.38 11.34
C SER A 15 -4.40 7.76 10.91
N VAL A 16 -5.20 7.85 9.83
CA VAL A 16 -5.71 9.10 9.27
C VAL A 16 -7.24 9.12 9.37
N PRO A 17 -7.85 10.11 10.05
CA PRO A 17 -9.31 10.21 10.12
C PRO A 17 -9.91 10.54 8.74
N PRO A 18 -11.17 10.15 8.46
CA PRO A 18 -11.83 10.38 7.17
C PRO A 18 -11.74 11.82 6.63
N ALA A 19 -11.89 12.81 7.50
CA ALA A 19 -11.82 14.23 7.12
C ALA A 19 -10.44 14.67 6.63
N GLU A 20 -9.38 13.94 7.00
CA GLU A 20 -7.99 14.28 6.69
C GLU A 20 -7.40 13.46 5.53
N LYS A 21 -8.15 12.51 4.96
CA LYS A 21 -7.65 11.63 3.88
C LYS A 21 -7.09 12.43 2.71
N GLN A 22 -7.81 13.48 2.29
CA GLN A 22 -7.35 14.35 1.21
C GLN A 22 -6.08 15.14 1.59
N ASN A 23 -5.98 15.61 2.83
CA ASN A 23 -4.81 16.33 3.31
C ASN A 23 -3.60 15.40 3.41
N ALA A 24 -3.78 14.17 3.88
CA ALA A 24 -2.74 13.15 3.95
C ALA A 24 -2.18 12.80 2.56
N ARG A 25 -3.04 12.58 1.56
CA ARG A 25 -2.64 12.37 0.16
C ARG A 25 -1.71 13.49 -0.35
N LYS A 26 -2.16 14.74 -0.21
CA LYS A 26 -1.41 15.94 -0.63
C LYS A 26 -0.10 16.09 0.14
N LEU A 27 -0.13 15.85 1.44
CA LEU A 27 1.04 15.95 2.31
C LEU A 27 2.11 14.96 1.88
N ILE A 28 1.76 13.68 1.71
CA ILE A 28 2.69 12.64 1.27
C ILE A 28 3.30 13.05 -0.07
N ASN A 29 2.49 13.38 -1.09
CA ASN A 29 2.98 13.79 -2.40
C ASN A 29 3.99 14.95 -2.32
N SER A 30 3.65 16.00 -1.56
CA SER A 30 4.49 17.20 -1.41
C SER A 30 5.82 16.91 -0.70
N LYS A 31 5.84 15.92 0.20
CA LYS A 31 6.99 15.57 1.02
C LYS A 31 7.85 14.43 0.45
N LEU A 32 7.39 13.68 -0.56
CA LEU A 32 8.15 12.57 -1.14
C LEU A 32 9.58 12.94 -1.58
N ILE A 33 9.77 14.12 -2.17
CA ILE A 33 11.11 14.57 -2.60
C ILE A 33 12.02 14.81 -1.40
N GLU A 34 11.49 15.47 -0.36
CA GLU A 34 12.23 15.75 0.87
C GLU A 34 12.55 14.47 1.61
N LEU A 35 11.54 13.60 1.80
CA LEU A 35 11.67 12.28 2.39
C LEU A 35 12.75 11.45 1.68
N ARG A 36 12.77 11.46 0.34
CA ARG A 36 13.78 10.70 -0.40
C ARG A 36 15.20 11.26 -0.23
N LYS A 37 15.36 12.55 0.06
CA LYS A 37 16.69 13.15 0.32
C LYS A 37 17.22 12.79 1.71
N THR A 38 16.35 12.53 2.68
CA THR A 38 16.74 12.19 4.05
C THR A 38 16.97 10.70 4.26
N LEU A 39 16.37 9.85 3.42
CA LEU A 39 16.50 8.40 3.51
C LEU A 39 17.73 7.86 2.73
N PRO A 40 18.37 6.78 3.23
CA PRO A 40 19.32 6.01 2.46
C PRO A 40 18.74 5.52 1.12
N GLN A 41 19.58 5.37 0.10
CA GLN A 41 19.10 4.85 -1.19
C GLN A 41 18.55 3.42 -1.10
N THR A 42 18.97 2.66 -0.08
CA THR A 42 18.54 1.29 0.21
C THR A 42 17.18 1.21 0.91
N THR A 43 16.60 2.34 1.35
CA THR A 43 15.27 2.35 1.98
C THR A 43 14.19 2.35 0.89
N TYR A 44 13.21 1.46 1.01
CA TYR A 44 12.05 1.43 0.13
C TYR A 44 10.88 2.24 0.70
N ILE A 45 10.06 2.83 -0.18
CA ILE A 45 8.89 3.62 0.22
C ILE A 45 7.63 3.02 -0.41
N PHE A 46 6.69 2.61 0.44
CA PHE A 46 5.42 1.99 0.04
C PHE A 46 4.27 2.70 0.75
N PRO A 47 3.70 3.78 0.19
CA PRO A 47 2.52 4.41 0.78
C PRO A 47 1.40 3.38 0.96
N ARG A 48 0.69 3.46 2.08
CA ARG A 48 -0.48 2.63 2.38
C ARG A 48 -1.75 3.41 2.06
N PRO A 49 -2.44 3.09 0.94
CA PRO A 49 -3.75 3.65 0.64
C PRO A 49 -4.81 3.04 1.56
N ASN A 50 -6.04 3.53 1.47
CA ASN A 50 -7.21 2.87 2.06
C ASN A 50 -7.55 1.57 1.31
N ASP A 51 -8.35 0.71 1.93
CA ASP A 51 -8.83 -0.51 1.30
C ASP A 51 -9.73 -0.23 0.07
N LEU A 52 -9.87 -1.25 -0.79
CA LEU A 52 -10.62 -1.18 -2.04
C LEU A 52 -12.10 -0.82 -1.85
N GLU A 53 -12.70 -1.16 -0.71
CA GLU A 53 -14.13 -0.99 -0.43
C GLU A 53 -14.47 0.42 0.09
N THR A 54 -13.48 1.16 0.62
CA THR A 54 -13.68 2.52 1.14
C THR A 54 -14.15 3.56 0.12
N GLY A 55 -13.92 3.31 -1.18
CA GLY A 55 -14.08 4.30 -2.24
C GLY A 55 -12.98 5.37 -2.31
N TRP A 56 -11.95 5.30 -1.46
CA TRP A 56 -10.80 6.22 -1.48
C TRP A 56 -9.56 5.65 -2.17
N TYR A 57 -9.46 4.33 -2.34
CA TYR A 57 -8.26 3.66 -2.87
C TYR A 57 -7.73 4.27 -4.17
N HIS A 58 -8.57 4.43 -5.20
CA HIS A 58 -8.12 4.97 -6.49
C HIS A 58 -7.63 6.41 -6.37
N ASP A 59 -8.28 7.17 -5.52
CA ASP A 59 -8.00 8.56 -5.20
C ASP A 59 -6.65 8.68 -4.46
N ASP A 60 -6.36 7.74 -3.55
CA ASP A 60 -5.10 7.61 -2.85
C ASP A 60 -3.95 7.34 -3.80
N ILE A 61 -4.00 6.26 -4.59
CA ILE A 61 -2.89 5.90 -5.47
C ILE A 61 -2.63 6.97 -6.54
N ASN A 62 -3.67 7.69 -6.99
CA ASN A 62 -3.55 8.73 -8.01
C ASN A 62 -3.00 10.06 -7.50
N GLU A 63 -3.26 10.43 -6.26
CA GLU A 63 -2.81 11.71 -5.70
C GLU A 63 -1.51 11.58 -4.93
N VAL A 64 -1.21 10.42 -4.35
CA VAL A 64 0.03 10.23 -3.58
C VAL A 64 1.28 10.39 -4.45
N VAL A 65 1.17 10.10 -5.75
CA VAL A 65 2.28 10.16 -6.70
C VAL A 65 1.88 10.90 -7.98
N CYS A 66 2.79 11.72 -8.49
CA CYS A 66 2.60 12.47 -9.74
C CYS A 66 3.84 12.36 -10.62
N GLU A 67 3.81 12.94 -11.82
CA GLU A 67 4.93 12.89 -12.78
C GLU A 67 6.28 13.30 -12.16
N LYS A 68 6.28 14.27 -11.24
CA LYS A 68 7.50 14.75 -10.56
C LYS A 68 8.01 13.79 -9.48
N THR A 69 7.12 13.01 -8.88
CA THR A 69 7.42 12.11 -7.74
C THR A 69 7.37 10.64 -8.10
N LYS A 70 7.08 10.29 -9.37
CA LYS A 70 6.88 8.90 -9.84
C LYS A 70 8.03 7.94 -9.53
N ASN A 71 9.26 8.43 -9.49
CA ASN A 71 10.45 7.63 -9.17
C ASN A 71 10.89 7.75 -7.70
N LYS A 72 9.99 8.20 -6.80
CA LYS A 72 10.29 8.38 -5.37
C LYS A 72 9.69 7.31 -4.47
N ILE A 73 8.78 6.48 -5.00
CA ILE A 73 8.21 5.33 -4.29
C ILE A 73 8.56 4.04 -5.03
N ASN A 74 8.41 2.91 -4.35
CA ASN A 74 8.68 1.58 -4.89
C ASN A 74 7.41 0.79 -5.19
N GLY A 75 6.28 1.23 -4.67
CA GLY A 75 5.04 0.49 -4.73
C GLY A 75 4.04 0.97 -3.70
N PHE A 76 3.06 0.11 -3.39
CA PHE A 76 2.02 0.36 -2.41
C PHE A 76 1.91 -0.80 -1.42
N CYS A 77 1.64 -0.48 -0.15
CA CYS A 77 1.30 -1.47 0.87
C CYS A 77 -0.22 -1.47 1.00
N VAL A 78 -0.92 -2.41 0.36
CA VAL A 78 -2.39 -2.36 0.25
C VAL A 78 -3.01 -3.15 1.41
N PRO A 79 -3.90 -2.54 2.21
CA PRO A 79 -4.59 -3.22 3.31
C PRO A 79 -5.69 -4.14 2.80
N LYS A 80 -6.20 -5.02 3.68
CA LYS A 80 -7.40 -5.85 3.51
C LYS A 80 -7.49 -6.57 2.15
N VAL A 81 -6.40 -7.18 1.69
CA VAL A 81 -6.43 -7.97 0.44
C VAL A 81 -7.04 -9.34 0.74
N ASN A 82 -8.33 -9.51 0.45
CA ASN A 82 -9.13 -10.67 0.88
C ASN A 82 -9.25 -11.76 -0.19
N SER A 83 -9.04 -11.41 -1.46
CA SER A 83 -9.29 -12.31 -2.57
C SER A 83 -8.30 -12.12 -3.73
N LYS A 84 -8.29 -13.10 -4.65
CA LYS A 84 -7.57 -12.96 -5.92
C LYS A 84 -8.18 -11.87 -6.81
N GLU A 85 -9.48 -11.59 -6.65
CA GLU A 85 -10.17 -10.52 -7.35
C GLU A 85 -9.64 -9.15 -6.89
N ASP A 86 -9.45 -8.95 -5.57
CA ASP A 86 -8.82 -7.74 -5.02
C ASP A 86 -7.42 -7.54 -5.59
N MET A 87 -6.61 -8.62 -5.61
CA MET A 87 -5.26 -8.55 -6.16
C MET A 87 -5.25 -8.18 -7.66
N LYS A 88 -6.21 -8.68 -8.44
CA LYS A 88 -6.36 -8.32 -9.87
C LYS A 88 -6.77 -6.86 -10.04
N GLU A 89 -7.68 -6.35 -9.20
CA GLU A 89 -8.08 -4.95 -9.22
C GLU A 89 -6.90 -4.04 -8.86
N ILE A 90 -6.13 -4.40 -7.83
CA ILE A 90 -4.89 -3.71 -7.45
C ILE A 90 -3.90 -3.68 -8.64
N ASP A 91 -3.68 -4.82 -9.30
CA ASP A 91 -2.80 -4.92 -10.47
C ASP A 91 -3.27 -4.00 -11.60
N ALA A 92 -4.56 -4.05 -11.95
CA ALA A 92 -5.15 -3.22 -13.01
C ALA A 92 -5.04 -1.72 -12.70
N SER A 93 -5.41 -1.32 -11.48
CA SER A 93 -5.35 0.05 -11.00
C SER A 93 -3.93 0.62 -11.03
N ILE A 94 -2.94 -0.17 -10.57
CA ILE A 94 -1.53 0.25 -10.60
C ILE A 94 -1.00 0.29 -12.04
N SER A 95 -1.34 -0.68 -12.90
CA SER A 95 -0.96 -0.64 -14.32
C SER A 95 -1.52 0.58 -15.05
N TRP A 96 -2.74 1.00 -14.71
CA TRP A 96 -3.32 2.22 -15.25
C TRP A 96 -2.55 3.46 -14.79
N LEU A 97 -2.20 3.52 -13.49
CA LEU A 97 -1.37 4.59 -12.94
C LEU A 97 0.02 4.65 -13.60
N GLU A 98 0.68 3.50 -13.77
CA GLU A 98 1.97 3.39 -14.48
C GLU A 98 1.87 3.93 -15.90
N THR A 99 0.81 3.57 -16.62
CA THR A 99 0.54 4.06 -17.99
C THR A 99 0.37 5.58 -18.00
N LYS A 100 -0.45 6.12 -17.08
CA LYS A 100 -0.67 7.57 -16.91
C LYS A 100 0.63 8.32 -16.62
N LEU A 101 1.54 7.70 -15.86
CA LEU A 101 2.84 8.25 -15.50
C LEU A 101 3.96 7.88 -16.48
N ARG A 102 3.65 7.25 -17.62
CA ARG A 102 4.62 6.81 -18.65
C ARG A 102 5.75 5.96 -18.05
N LEU A 103 5.39 5.06 -17.15
CA LEU A 103 6.26 4.05 -16.58
C LEU A 103 6.05 2.71 -17.29
N ASN A 104 7.04 1.84 -17.21
CA ASN A 104 6.88 0.47 -17.67
C ASN A 104 5.90 -0.27 -16.76
N ASN A 105 5.11 -1.18 -17.33
CA ASN A 105 4.21 -2.02 -16.54
C ASN A 105 5.03 -2.84 -15.53
N GLY A 106 4.58 -2.88 -14.27
CA GLY A 106 5.22 -3.61 -13.19
C GLY A 106 6.37 -2.85 -12.50
N THR A 107 6.50 -1.55 -12.77
CA THR A 107 7.43 -0.65 -12.07
C THR A 107 7.12 -0.58 -10.58
N TYR A 108 5.84 -0.39 -10.23
CA TYR A 108 5.37 -0.33 -8.86
C TYR A 108 5.02 -1.72 -8.33
N LYS A 109 5.59 -2.05 -7.17
CA LYS A 109 5.41 -3.31 -6.48
C LYS A 109 4.27 -3.25 -5.46
N VAL A 110 3.85 -4.40 -4.96
CA VAL A 110 2.80 -4.50 -3.94
C VAL A 110 3.32 -5.26 -2.74
N ILE A 111 3.01 -4.72 -1.56
CA ILE A 111 2.98 -5.47 -0.30
C ILE A 111 1.50 -5.66 0.02
N ALA A 112 1.02 -6.88 0.10
CA ALA A 112 -0.38 -7.17 0.44
C ALA A 112 -0.50 -7.39 1.95
N GLN A 113 -1.36 -6.64 2.62
CA GLN A 113 -1.69 -6.97 4.01
C GLN A 113 -2.76 -8.05 4.06
N ILE A 114 -2.40 -9.16 4.70
CA ILE A 114 -3.27 -10.29 4.99
C ILE A 114 -3.71 -10.13 6.43
N GLU A 115 -4.96 -9.72 6.62
CA GLU A 115 -5.45 -9.26 7.91
C GLU A 115 -6.91 -9.64 8.18
N THR A 116 -7.45 -10.57 7.40
CA THR A 116 -8.72 -11.24 7.67
C THR A 116 -8.54 -12.75 7.66
N THR A 117 -9.46 -13.46 8.32
CA THR A 117 -9.51 -14.92 8.35
C THR A 117 -9.76 -15.51 6.96
N GLU A 118 -10.59 -14.86 6.16
CA GLU A 118 -10.85 -15.23 4.77
C GLU A 118 -9.59 -15.11 3.91
N ALA A 119 -8.86 -13.99 4.00
CA ALA A 119 -7.62 -13.77 3.27
C ALA A 119 -6.60 -14.86 3.61
N PHE A 120 -6.47 -15.18 4.90
CA PHE A 120 -5.53 -16.19 5.37
C PHE A 120 -5.85 -17.58 4.82
N ALA A 121 -7.13 -17.95 4.75
CA ALA A 121 -7.57 -19.23 4.20
C ALA A 121 -7.33 -19.37 2.68
N LYS A 122 -7.20 -18.25 1.95
CA LYS A 122 -7.05 -18.19 0.49
C LYS A 122 -5.71 -17.59 0.03
N ILE A 123 -4.72 -17.52 0.93
CA ILE A 123 -3.48 -16.75 0.70
C ILE A 123 -2.70 -17.17 -0.56
N ASP A 124 -2.71 -18.47 -0.89
CA ASP A 124 -2.04 -18.98 -2.08
C ASP A 124 -2.67 -18.44 -3.37
N GLU A 125 -4.00 -18.33 -3.42
CA GLU A 125 -4.71 -17.76 -4.59
C GLU A 125 -4.41 -16.27 -4.75
N ILE A 126 -4.34 -15.54 -3.63
CA ILE A 126 -4.02 -14.11 -3.60
C ILE A 126 -2.59 -13.90 -4.12
N PHE A 127 -1.63 -14.70 -3.64
CA PHE A 127 -0.23 -14.54 -4.00
C PHE A 127 0.05 -14.95 -5.44
N GLU A 128 -0.56 -16.03 -5.93
CA GLU A 128 -0.44 -16.44 -7.34
C GLU A 128 -1.02 -15.37 -8.29
N ALA A 129 -2.16 -14.78 -7.93
CA ALA A 129 -2.74 -13.67 -8.70
C ALA A 129 -1.83 -12.43 -8.73
N GLY A 130 -1.07 -12.20 -7.67
CA GLY A 130 -0.19 -11.04 -7.52
C GLY A 130 1.23 -11.21 -8.08
N LYS A 131 1.60 -12.38 -8.60
CA LYS A 131 3.00 -12.76 -8.92
C LYS A 131 3.77 -11.78 -9.81
N SER A 132 3.08 -10.96 -10.60
CA SER A 132 3.69 -9.95 -11.48
C SER A 132 4.34 -8.80 -10.69
N ARG A 133 3.81 -8.46 -9.51
CA ARG A 133 4.24 -7.27 -8.73
C ARG A 133 4.31 -7.47 -7.22
N LEU A 134 3.74 -8.53 -6.67
CA LEU A 134 3.78 -8.84 -5.25
C LEU A 134 5.21 -9.15 -4.83
N VAL A 135 5.70 -8.45 -3.81
CA VAL A 135 7.05 -8.65 -3.25
C VAL A 135 7.04 -9.11 -1.80
N ALA A 136 5.92 -8.94 -1.09
CA ALA A 136 5.74 -9.42 0.27
C ALA A 136 4.25 -9.51 0.64
N GLY A 137 3.94 -10.41 1.58
CA GLY A 137 2.74 -10.35 2.39
C GLY A 137 3.07 -9.82 3.78
N ALA A 138 2.25 -8.93 4.31
CA ALA A 138 2.35 -8.41 5.67
C ALA A 138 1.17 -8.92 6.51
N PHE A 139 1.42 -9.53 7.66
CA PHE A 139 0.35 -10.04 8.51
C PHE A 139 -0.15 -8.93 9.44
N GLY A 140 -1.38 -8.45 9.22
CA GLY A 140 -2.05 -7.45 10.04
C GLY A 140 -2.70 -8.10 11.26
N ALA A 141 -1.91 -8.32 12.32
CA ALA A 141 -2.35 -9.11 13.47
C ALA A 141 -3.54 -8.52 14.23
N ASP A 142 -3.65 -7.19 14.28
CA ASP A 142 -4.68 -6.47 15.04
C ASP A 142 -6.06 -6.68 14.41
N ASP A 143 -6.17 -6.43 13.11
CA ASP A 143 -7.39 -6.65 12.34
C ASP A 143 -7.71 -8.13 12.21
N PHE A 144 -6.69 -8.99 12.01
CA PHE A 144 -6.90 -10.43 11.94
C PHE A 144 -7.54 -10.97 13.22
N LEU A 145 -7.04 -10.57 14.40
CA LEU A 145 -7.62 -11.01 15.67
C LEU A 145 -9.05 -10.52 15.85
N THR A 146 -9.32 -9.28 15.42
CA THR A 146 -10.66 -8.69 15.46
C THR A 146 -11.63 -9.47 14.57
N ASP A 147 -11.23 -9.76 13.33
CA ASP A 147 -11.99 -10.56 12.36
C ASP A 147 -12.19 -12.01 12.83
N PHE A 148 -11.17 -12.61 13.46
CA PHE A 148 -11.24 -13.95 14.05
C PHE A 148 -12.17 -14.01 15.28
N GLY A 149 -12.50 -12.87 15.88
CA GLY A 149 -13.32 -12.80 17.10
C GLY A 149 -12.53 -13.07 18.39
N ILE A 150 -11.22 -12.83 18.40
CA ILE A 150 -10.38 -12.90 19.61
C ILE A 150 -10.29 -11.51 20.24
N GLU A 151 -10.81 -11.38 21.45
CA GLU A 151 -10.58 -10.18 22.26
C GLU A 151 -9.16 -10.17 22.83
N ARG A 152 -8.44 -9.06 22.60
CA ARG A 152 -7.16 -8.81 23.27
C ARG A 152 -7.39 -8.53 24.75
N LYS A 153 -6.79 -9.36 25.61
CA LYS A 153 -6.65 -9.05 27.03
C LYS A 153 -5.41 -8.18 27.22
N TYR A 154 -5.61 -6.92 27.62
CA TYR A 154 -4.56 -6.03 28.11
C TYR A 154 -4.40 -6.19 29.62
#